data_AF-A0A6D2K865-F1
#
_entry.id   AF-A0A6D2K865-F1
#
_cell.length_a   1.000
_cell.length_b   1.000
_cell.length_c   1.000
_cell.angle_alpha   90.00
_cell.angle_beta   90.00
_cell.angle_gamma   90.00
#
_symmetry.space_group_name_H-M   'P 1'
#
loop_
_entity.id
_entity.type
_entity.pdbx_description
1 polymer ?
#
loop_
_entity_poly.entity_id
_entity_poly.type
_entity_poly.pdbx_seq_one_letter_code
_entity_poly.pdbx_strand_id
1 'polypeptide(L)'
;MEAKGALSGALLNGGALVNYNGKLGCAANSEQNEWRVIFDRTSTSLMLWVVEDVEKQEWSERIYVLPAVWKDVVGENDKLIFVGVTRTNEIAFSSSYQTNPYYLYYLNLERNTVVRVEIRGMDTFKCWVYCTSLDHVEDVKLYGKCLGTS
;
A
#
# COMPACT_ATOMS: atom_id res chain seq x y z
N MET A 1 7.65 19.84 -18.95
CA MET A 1 7.82 18.81 -17.91
C MET A 1 6.50 18.08 -17.86
N GLU A 2 6.35 17.03 -18.66
CA GLU A 2 5.10 16.28 -18.76
C GLU A 2 5.35 14.87 -18.28
N ALA A 3 4.84 14.54 -17.09
CA ALA A 3 4.61 13.15 -16.75
C ALA A 3 3.64 12.60 -17.81
N LYS A 4 4.07 11.58 -18.56
CA LYS A 4 3.25 10.91 -19.57
C LYS A 4 1.88 10.57 -18.96
N GLY A 5 0.81 10.86 -19.69
CA GLY A 5 -0.58 11.02 -19.22
C GLY A 5 -1.08 10.06 -18.12
N ALA A 6 -0.71 8.78 -18.14
CA ALA A 6 -1.13 7.80 -17.14
C ALA A 6 -0.48 7.99 -15.76
N LEU A 7 0.81 8.36 -15.71
CA LEU A 7 1.49 8.70 -14.45
C LEU A 7 0.99 10.03 -13.89
N SER A 8 0.75 11.03 -14.76
CA SER A 8 0.11 12.28 -14.32
C SER A 8 -1.29 12.01 -13.79
N GLY A 9 -2.06 11.12 -14.42
CA GLY A 9 -3.36 10.69 -13.93
C GLY A 9 -3.26 10.02 -12.56
N ALA A 10 -2.33 9.07 -12.37
CA ALA A 10 -2.12 8.40 -11.10
C ALA A 10 -1.73 9.37 -9.96
N LEU A 11 -0.85 10.33 -10.23
CA LEU A 11 -0.45 11.35 -9.25
C LEU A 11 -1.58 12.34 -8.93
N LEU A 12 -2.37 12.73 -9.93
CA LEU A 12 -3.49 13.67 -9.76
C LEU A 12 -4.73 13.01 -9.12
N ASN A 13 -4.89 11.68 -9.28
CA ASN A 13 -6.03 10.92 -8.77
C ASN A 13 -5.74 10.20 -7.44
N GLY A 14 -4.85 10.75 -6.60
CA GLY A 14 -4.64 10.25 -5.23
C GLY A 14 -3.70 9.04 -5.10
N GLY A 15 -2.82 8.82 -6.07
CA GLY A 15 -1.74 7.84 -5.97
C GLY A 15 -0.85 8.05 -4.73
N ALA A 16 -0.38 6.96 -4.14
CA ALA A 16 0.47 6.99 -2.95
C ALA A 16 1.94 6.81 -3.34
N LEU A 17 2.80 7.75 -2.92
CA LEU A 17 4.25 7.58 -3.02
C LEU A 17 4.74 6.57 -2.00
N VAL A 18 5.48 5.57 -2.47
CA VAL A 18 5.79 4.36 -1.71
C VAL A 18 7.22 3.90 -1.97
N ASN A 19 7.79 3.13 -1.04
CA ASN A 19 9.04 2.41 -1.29
C ASN A 19 8.75 1.09 -2.00
N TYR A 20 9.42 0.87 -3.12
CA TYR A 20 9.43 -0.37 -3.89
C TYR A 20 10.86 -0.91 -3.96
N ASN A 21 11.21 -1.81 -3.04
CA ASN A 21 12.51 -2.48 -3.02
C ASN A 21 13.72 -1.52 -3.14
N GLY A 22 13.69 -0.41 -2.39
CA GLY A 22 14.72 0.63 -2.40
C GLY A 22 14.59 1.67 -3.51
N LYS A 23 13.56 1.58 -4.36
CA LYS A 23 13.22 2.59 -5.38
C LYS A 23 11.94 3.34 -4.99
N LEU A 24 11.82 4.59 -5.42
CA LEU A 24 10.57 5.34 -5.28
C LEU A 24 9.53 4.81 -6.28
N GLY A 25 8.33 4.53 -5.78
CA GLY A 25 7.17 4.14 -6.58
C GLY A 25 5.96 5.02 -6.30
N CYS A 26 4.98 4.97 -7.20
CA CYS A 26 3.66 5.56 -7.04
C CYS A 26 2.61 4.47 -7.25
N ALA A 27 1.97 4.04 -6.16
CA ALA A 27 0.90 3.07 -6.19
C ALA A 27 -0.42 3.77 -6.54
N ALA A 28 -1.25 3.13 -7.34
CA ALA A 28 -2.61 3.57 -7.67
C ALA A 28 -3.54 2.36 -7.75
N ASN A 29 -4.81 2.56 -7.38
CA ASN A 29 -5.87 1.60 -7.63
C ASN A 29 -6.43 1.98 -9.00
N SER A 30 -6.27 1.10 -9.98
CA SER A 30 -6.68 1.36 -11.36
C SER A 30 -8.18 1.56 -11.53
N GLU A 31 -8.98 1.23 -10.51
CA GLU A 31 -10.44 1.25 -10.55
C GLU A 31 -11.08 2.42 -9.76
N GLN A 32 -10.30 3.24 -9.05
CA GLN A 32 -10.86 4.31 -8.17
C GLN A 32 -10.22 5.69 -8.38
N ASN A 33 -11.05 6.75 -8.30
CA ASN A 33 -10.66 8.16 -8.32
C ASN A 33 -10.73 8.79 -6.91
N GLU A 34 -10.17 8.11 -5.91
CA GLU A 34 -10.19 8.59 -4.52
C GLU A 34 -8.84 9.18 -4.09
N TRP A 35 -8.86 10.13 -3.15
CA TRP A 35 -7.67 10.82 -2.62
C TRP A 35 -6.65 9.90 -1.93
N ARG A 36 -7.01 8.64 -1.67
CA ARG A 36 -6.14 7.60 -1.17
C ARG A 36 -6.41 6.32 -1.93
N VAL A 37 -5.35 5.61 -2.27
CA VAL A 37 -5.43 4.28 -2.85
C VAL A 37 -5.94 3.29 -1.80
N ILE A 38 -7.24 3.01 -1.83
CA ILE A 38 -7.89 2.04 -0.95
C ILE A 38 -8.13 0.75 -1.74
N PHE A 39 -7.75 -0.38 -1.13
CA PHE A 39 -8.08 -1.72 -1.59
C PHE A 39 -9.12 -2.31 -0.66
N ASP A 40 -10.05 -3.07 -1.23
CA ASP A 40 -11.03 -3.83 -0.47
C ASP A 40 -11.17 -5.24 -1.04
N ARG A 41 -12.11 -5.99 -0.49
CA ARG A 41 -12.40 -7.37 -0.91
C ARG A 41 -12.67 -7.52 -2.41
N THR A 42 -13.17 -6.48 -3.06
CA THR A 42 -13.55 -6.49 -4.49
C THR A 42 -12.41 -6.12 -5.43
N SER A 43 -11.31 -5.58 -4.90
CA SER A 43 -10.16 -5.17 -5.70
C SER A 43 -9.56 -6.35 -6.47
N THR A 44 -9.24 -6.13 -7.74
CA THR A 44 -8.74 -7.18 -8.65
C THR A 44 -7.27 -7.02 -9.01
N SER A 45 -6.74 -5.79 -8.94
CA SER A 45 -5.37 -5.49 -9.31
C SER A 45 -4.81 -4.26 -8.59
N LEU A 46 -3.49 -4.19 -8.54
CA LEU A 46 -2.71 -3.04 -8.07
C LEU A 46 -1.86 -2.55 -9.23
N MET A 47 -1.93 -1.25 -9.53
CA MET A 47 -1.03 -0.60 -10.47
C MET A 47 0.06 0.16 -9.71
N LEU A 48 1.31 -0.03 -10.13
CA LEU A 48 2.47 0.61 -9.53
C LEU A 48 3.37 1.19 -10.61
N TRP A 49 3.64 2.49 -10.50
CA TRP A 49 4.68 3.15 -11.29
C TRP A 49 5.98 3.15 -10.51
N VAL A 50 7.08 2.72 -11.12
CA VAL A 50 8.40 2.68 -10.45
C VAL A 50 9.40 3.52 -11.21
N VAL A 51 10.17 4.34 -10.50
CA VAL A 51 11.26 5.10 -11.10
C VAL A 51 12.37 4.13 -11.53
N GLU A 52 12.69 4.10 -12.82
CA GLU A 52 13.82 3.32 -13.33
C GLU A 52 15.11 4.14 -13.36
N ASP A 53 15.01 5.40 -13.76
CA ASP A 53 16.12 6.35 -13.80
C ASP A 53 15.63 7.72 -13.30
N VAL A 54 16.16 8.15 -12.15
CA VAL A 54 15.77 9.40 -11.49
C VAL A 54 16.20 10.62 -12.31
N GLU A 55 17.40 10.57 -12.89
CA GLU A 55 18.00 11.69 -13.64
C GLU A 55 17.27 11.90 -14.98
N LYS A 56 16.89 10.79 -15.64
CA LYS A 56 16.11 10.83 -16.88
C LYS A 56 14.61 10.96 -16.66
N GLN A 57 14.15 10.90 -15.41
CA GLN A 57 12.73 10.88 -15.03
C GLN A 57 11.96 9.75 -15.75
N GLU A 58 12.58 8.58 -15.87
CA GLU A 58 11.98 7.42 -16.52
C GLU A 58 11.21 6.57 -15.51
N TRP A 59 9.97 6.23 -15.86
CA TRP A 59 9.07 5.43 -15.04
C TRP A 59 8.58 4.20 -15.80
N SER A 60 8.47 3.07 -15.12
CA SER A 60 7.86 1.84 -15.64
C SER A 60 6.51 1.59 -14.95
N GLU A 61 5.51 1.21 -15.74
CA GLU A 61 4.23 0.73 -15.22
C GLU A 61 4.33 -0.76 -14.89
N ARG A 62 3.81 -1.15 -13.73
CA ARG A 62 3.65 -2.56 -13.31
C ARG A 62 2.23 -2.78 -12.85
N ILE A 63 1.59 -3.83 -13.36
CA ILE A 63 0.25 -4.24 -12.96
C ILE A 63 0.35 -5.59 -12.27
N TYR A 64 -0.11 -5.67 -11.04
CA TYR A 64 -0.16 -6.88 -10.23
C TYR A 64 -1.61 -7.33 -10.10
N VAL A 65 -1.92 -8.50 -10.64
CA VAL A 65 -3.24 -9.12 -10.50
C VAL A 65 -3.32 -9.76 -9.11
N LEU A 66 -4.36 -9.41 -8.35
CA LEU A 66 -4.59 -9.98 -7.03
C LEU A 66 -5.13 -11.42 -7.19
N PRO A 67 -4.61 -12.39 -6.44
CA PRO A 67 -5.03 -13.77 -6.57
C PRO A 67 -6.45 -13.97 -6.06
N ALA A 68 -7.15 -15.01 -6.53
CA ALA A 68 -8.53 -15.27 -6.14
C ALA A 68 -8.73 -15.43 -4.62
N VAL A 69 -7.70 -15.88 -3.89
CA VAL A 69 -7.71 -15.99 -2.42
C VAL A 69 -7.80 -14.65 -1.70
N TRP A 70 -7.52 -13.53 -2.38
CA TRP A 70 -7.63 -12.17 -1.84
C TRP A 70 -9.00 -11.93 -1.21
N LYS A 71 -10.07 -12.22 -1.96
CA LYS A 71 -11.45 -12.04 -1.51
C LYS A 71 -11.85 -12.97 -0.35
N ASP A 72 -11.08 -14.03 -0.10
CA ASP A 72 -11.35 -14.99 0.96
C ASP A 72 -10.66 -14.57 2.28
N VAL A 73 -9.56 -13.81 2.18
CA VAL A 73 -8.78 -13.33 3.33
C VAL A 73 -9.19 -11.92 3.77
N VAL A 74 -9.50 -11.04 2.82
CA VAL A 74 -9.92 -9.67 3.08
C VAL A 74 -11.41 -9.63 3.44
N GLY A 75 -11.71 -9.08 4.61
CA GLY A 75 -13.05 -8.94 5.14
C GLY A 75 -13.91 -8.01 4.28
N GLU A 76 -15.22 -8.21 4.32
CA GLU A 76 -16.18 -7.42 3.51
C GLU A 76 -16.10 -5.92 3.78
N ASN A 77 -15.82 -5.55 5.04
CA ASN A 77 -15.68 -4.15 5.45
C ASN A 77 -14.23 -3.67 5.49
N ASP A 78 -13.24 -4.52 5.20
CA ASP A 78 -11.83 -4.13 5.30
C ASP A 78 -11.50 -3.11 4.21
N LYS A 79 -10.93 -1.98 4.62
CA LYS A 79 -10.33 -0.99 3.72
C LYS A 79 -8.84 -0.95 4.00
N LEU A 80 -8.05 -1.26 2.98
CA LEU A 80 -6.62 -1.48 3.08
C LEU A 80 -5.86 -0.41 2.30
N ILE A 81 -4.72 0.00 2.84
CA ILE A 81 -3.78 0.90 2.15
C ILE A 81 -2.52 0.11 1.79
N PHE A 82 -1.96 0.39 0.62
CA PHE A 82 -0.68 -0.14 0.22
C PHE A 82 0.44 0.47 1.08
N VAL A 83 1.32 -0.38 1.62
CA VAL A 83 2.44 0.02 2.48
C VAL A 83 3.77 -0.02 1.74
N GLY A 84 3.96 -0.99 0.85
CA GLY A 84 5.23 -1.21 0.17
C GLY A 84 5.38 -2.62 -0.37
N VAL A 85 6.56 -2.88 -0.92
CA VAL A 85 7.01 -4.23 -1.29
C VAL A 85 8.19 -4.61 -0.41
N THR A 86 8.13 -5.80 0.19
CA THR A 86 9.19 -6.35 1.03
C THR A 86 10.39 -6.81 0.19
N ARG A 87 11.51 -7.11 0.85
CA ARG A 87 12.71 -7.69 0.18
C ARG A 87 12.45 -9.07 -0.41
N THR A 88 11.45 -9.79 0.11
CA THR A 88 10.97 -11.08 -0.39
C THR A 88 9.96 -10.93 -1.53
N ASN A 89 9.82 -9.72 -2.10
CA ASN A 89 8.90 -9.40 -3.19
C ASN A 89 7.41 -9.61 -2.82
N GLU A 90 7.08 -9.45 -1.55
CA GLU A 90 5.70 -9.53 -1.06
C GLU A 90 5.13 -8.12 -0.96
N ILE A 91 3.90 -7.95 -1.42
CA ILE A 91 3.19 -6.69 -1.31
C ILE A 91 2.55 -6.61 0.07
N ALA A 92 2.85 -5.54 0.81
CA ALA A 92 2.30 -5.30 2.13
C ALA A 92 1.15 -4.29 2.07
N PHE A 93 0.06 -4.60 2.77
CA PHE A 93 -1.05 -3.69 3.03
C PHE A 93 -1.33 -3.58 4.52
N SER A 94 -1.96 -2.49 4.94
CA SER A 94 -2.41 -2.29 6.31
C SER A 94 -3.84 -1.75 6.34
N SER A 95 -4.56 -1.93 7.45
CA SER A 95 -5.87 -1.30 7.61
C SER A 95 -5.76 0.22 7.47
N SER A 96 -6.67 0.83 6.69
CA SER A 96 -6.69 2.26 6.39
C SER A 96 -7.14 3.10 7.59
N TYR A 97 -7.90 2.49 8.50
CA TYR A 97 -8.29 3.03 9.78
C TYR A 97 -7.86 2.09 10.90
N GLN A 98 -7.85 2.63 12.10
CA GLN A 98 -7.50 1.86 13.28
C GLN A 98 -8.64 0.90 13.63
N THR A 99 -8.37 -0.39 13.51
CA THR A 99 -9.25 -1.47 13.96
C THR A 99 -8.69 -2.11 15.23
N ASN A 100 -9.55 -2.69 16.06
CA ASN A 100 -9.13 -3.60 17.12
C ASN A 100 -9.73 -4.99 16.83
N PRO A 101 -8.89 -6.00 16.52
CA PRO A 101 -7.44 -5.88 16.36
C PRO A 101 -7.02 -5.17 15.06
N TYR A 102 -5.77 -4.69 14.99
CA TYR A 102 -5.21 -4.07 13.79
C TYR A 102 -4.61 -5.16 12.90
N TYR A 103 -4.72 -5.04 11.57
CA TYR A 103 -4.25 -6.09 10.66
C TYR A 103 -3.24 -5.57 9.64
N LEU A 104 -2.23 -6.40 9.38
CA LEU A 104 -1.36 -6.32 8.21
C LEU A 104 -1.68 -7.47 7.26
N TYR A 105 -1.56 -7.22 5.96
CA TYR A 105 -1.79 -8.21 4.92
C TYR A 105 -0.53 -8.31 4.05
N TYR A 106 -0.04 -9.52 3.85
CA TYR A 106 1.11 -9.79 3.00
C TYR A 106 0.68 -10.66 1.83
N LEU A 107 0.84 -10.14 0.63
CA LEU A 107 0.55 -10.82 -0.62
C LEU A 107 1.85 -11.32 -1.25
N ASN A 108 1.97 -12.63 -1.40
CA ASN A 108 3.03 -13.26 -2.17
C ASN A 108 2.48 -13.67 -3.54
N LEU A 109 2.92 -12.97 -4.59
CA LEU A 109 2.44 -13.19 -5.96
C LEU A 109 2.98 -14.49 -6.57
N GLU A 110 4.20 -14.90 -6.22
CA GLU A 110 4.79 -16.14 -6.74
C GLU A 110 4.04 -17.37 -6.22
N ARG A 111 3.63 -17.32 -4.95
CA ARG A 111 2.91 -18.41 -4.28
C ARG A 111 1.39 -18.25 -4.36
N ASN A 112 0.89 -17.11 -4.86
CA ASN A 112 -0.52 -16.73 -4.84
C ASN A 112 -1.16 -16.86 -3.45
N THR A 113 -0.43 -16.47 -2.41
CA THR A 113 -0.90 -16.53 -1.02
C THR A 113 -1.11 -15.14 -0.44
N VAL A 114 -2.13 -15.00 0.40
CA VAL A 114 -2.36 -13.79 1.20
C VAL A 114 -2.36 -14.20 2.67
N VAL A 115 -1.51 -13.55 3.47
CA VAL A 115 -1.41 -13.78 4.92
C VAL A 115 -1.94 -12.55 5.64
N ARG A 116 -2.90 -12.73 6.54
CA ARG A 116 -3.38 -11.70 7.47
C ARG A 116 -2.72 -11.89 8.83
N VAL A 117 -2.04 -10.86 9.30
CA VAL A 117 -1.35 -10.82 10.59
C VAL A 117 -2.09 -9.89 11.53
N GLU A 118 -2.48 -10.41 12.70
CA GLU A 118 -3.14 -9.66 13.76
C GLU A 118 -2.10 -8.95 14.64
N ILE A 119 -2.24 -7.64 14.81
CA ILE A 119 -1.47 -6.82 15.73
C ILE A 119 -2.38 -6.42 16.89
N ARG A 120 -2.01 -6.90 18.09
CA ARG A 120 -2.69 -6.59 19.36
C ARG A 120 -2.00 -5.45 20.09
N GLY A 121 -2.72 -4.77 20.97
CA GLY A 121 -2.18 -3.70 21.82
C GLY A 121 -2.10 -2.33 21.15
N MET A 122 -2.81 -2.14 20.03
CA MET A 122 -2.98 -0.81 19.43
C MET A 122 -4.11 0.01 20.07
N ASP A 123 -4.78 -0.53 21.07
CA ASP A 123 -5.98 0.00 21.73
C ASP A 123 -5.79 1.42 22.32
N THR A 124 -4.54 1.83 22.57
CA THR A 124 -4.19 3.12 23.20
C THR A 124 -3.98 4.27 22.21
N PHE A 125 -3.86 3.98 20.92
CA PHE A 125 -3.72 5.03 19.89
C PHE A 125 -5.13 5.39 19.38
N LYS A 126 -5.43 6.66 19.13
CA LYS A 126 -6.69 7.11 18.49
C LYS A 126 -6.41 7.83 17.17
N CYS A 127 -5.36 7.42 16.49
CA CYS A 127 -4.61 8.27 15.58
C CYS A 127 -4.33 7.50 14.29
N TRP A 128 -4.28 8.22 13.16
CA TRP A 128 -3.91 7.61 11.87
C TRP A 128 -2.57 6.89 12.02
N VAL A 129 -2.57 5.60 11.69
CA VAL A 129 -1.37 4.77 11.67
C VAL A 129 -0.67 5.02 10.34
N TYR A 130 0.48 5.67 10.40
CA TYR A 130 1.37 5.82 9.27
C TYR A 130 2.37 4.67 9.30
N CYS A 131 2.26 3.78 8.32
CA CYS A 131 3.25 2.76 8.04
C CYS A 131 4.32 3.39 7.15
N THR A 132 5.50 3.66 7.68
CA THR A 132 6.65 4.01 6.83
C THR A 132 7.57 2.81 6.74
N SER A 133 7.74 2.29 5.53
CA SER A 133 8.81 1.35 5.21
C SER A 133 10.10 2.16 5.12
N LEU A 134 10.74 2.38 6.27
CA LEU A 134 12.08 2.94 6.31
C LEU A 134 13.01 1.80 5.90
N ASP A 135 13.54 1.87 4.68
CA ASP A 135 14.57 0.92 4.30
C ASP A 135 15.73 0.94 5.31
N HIS A 136 16.37 -0.22 5.46
CA HIS A 136 17.43 -0.58 6.42
C HIS A 136 16.95 -1.32 7.69
N VAL A 137 16.84 -2.64 7.52
CA VAL A 137 16.80 -3.70 8.55
C VAL A 137 15.46 -3.84 9.30
N GLU A 138 14.64 -4.75 8.76
CA GLU A 138 13.62 -5.59 9.43
C GLU A 138 12.41 -4.97 10.15
N ASP A 139 12.33 -3.66 10.39
CA ASP A 139 11.19 -3.10 11.14
C ASP A 139 10.21 -2.28 10.28
N VAL A 140 8.99 -2.80 10.11
CA VAL A 140 7.83 -1.96 9.78
C VAL A 140 7.50 -1.15 11.03
N LYS A 141 7.93 0.11 11.06
CA LYS A 141 7.63 1.01 12.18
C LYS A 141 6.27 1.66 11.98
N LEU A 142 5.37 1.39 12.93
CA LEU A 142 4.04 1.98 12.98
C LEU A 142 4.11 3.26 13.80
N TYR A 143 3.87 4.41 13.15
CA TYR A 143 3.81 5.69 13.83
C TYR A 143 2.35 6.16 13.93
N GLY A 144 1.86 6.35 15.15
CA GLY A 144 0.58 7.05 15.38
C GLY A 144 0.83 8.54 15.51
N LYS A 145 0.34 9.36 14.57
CA LYS A 145 0.39 10.82 14.72
C LYS A 145 -0.93 11.32 15.29
N CYS A 146 -0.93 11.69 16.56
CA CYS A 146 -2.07 12.35 17.17
C CYS A 146 -2.04 13.84 16.83
N LEU A 147 -3.01 14.28 16.03
CA LEU A 147 -3.31 15.71 15.90
C LEU A 147 -3.99 16.11 17.20
N GLY A 148 -3.23 16.72 18.10
CA GLY A 148 -3.78 17.28 19.33
C GLY A 148 -4.86 18.29 18.98
N THR A 149 -6.08 18.05 19.44
CA THR A 149 -7.09 19.12 19.55
C THR A 149 -6.66 20.00 20.70
N SER A 150 -6.16 21.19 20.39
CA SER A 150 -6.13 22.31 21.34
C SER A 150 -7.54 22.75 21.68
#